data_AF-U6DNG3-F1
#
_entry.id   AF-U6DNG3-F1
#
_cell.length_a   1.000
_cell.length_b   1.000
_cell.length_c   1.000
_cell.angle_alpha   90.00
_cell.angle_beta   90.00
_cell.angle_gamma   90.00
#
_symmetry.space_group_name_H-M   'P 1'
#
loop_
_entity.id
_entity.type
_entity.pdbx_description
1 polymer ?
#
loop_
_entity_poly.entity_id
_entity_poly.type
_entity_poly.pdbx_seq_one_letter_code
_entity_poly.pdbx_strand_id
1 'polypeptide(L)'
;QLMLDCWQKDRNHRPKFGQIVNTLDKMIRNPNSLKAMAPLSSGINLPLLDRTIPDYTSFNTVDEWLEAIKMGQYKESFANAGFTSFDVVSQMMMEDILRVGVTLAGHQKKILNSIQVMRAQMNQIQSVEV
;
A
#
# COMPACT_ATOMS: atom_id res chain seq x y z
N GLN A 1 12.46 -10.71 -12.84
CA GLN A 1 13.44 -10.21 -13.82
C GLN A 1 12.89 -10.14 -15.24
N LEU A 2 12.44 -11.25 -15.86
CA LEU A 2 11.98 -11.27 -17.26
C LEU A 2 10.98 -10.14 -17.65
N MET A 3 10.00 -9.86 -16.78
CA MET A 3 9.06 -8.75 -17.00
C MET A 3 9.74 -7.37 -17.07
N LEU A 4 10.73 -7.13 -16.21
CA LEU A 4 11.51 -5.88 -16.23
C LEU A 4 12.34 -5.75 -17.52
N ASP A 5 12.89 -6.87 -17.99
CA ASP A 5 13.64 -6.90 -19.25
C ASP A 5 12.74 -6.59 -20.45
N CYS A 6 11.48 -7.03 -20.43
CA CYS A 6 10.47 -6.67 -21.43
C CYS A 6 10.07 -5.19 -21.38
N TRP A 7 10.20 -4.54 -20.23
CA TRP A 7 9.83 -3.13 -20.00
C TRP A 7 11.00 -2.15 -20.14
N GLN A 8 12.17 -2.58 -20.60
CA GLN A 8 13.31 -1.69 -20.83
C GLN A 8 12.93 -0.48 -21.68
N LYS A 9 13.38 0.72 -21.29
CA LYS A 9 13.07 1.98 -21.99
C LYS A 9 13.50 1.89 -23.46
N ASP A 10 14.73 1.46 -23.70
CA ASP A 10 15.23 1.18 -25.04
C ASP A 10 14.68 -0.15 -25.58
N ARG A 11 14.07 -0.09 -26.78
CA ARG A 11 13.50 -1.25 -27.47
C ARG A 11 14.54 -2.28 -27.89
N ASN A 12 15.79 -1.87 -28.13
CA ASN A 12 16.85 -2.77 -28.57
C ASN A 12 17.33 -3.69 -27.45
N HIS A 13 17.14 -3.27 -26.19
CA HIS A 13 17.50 -4.04 -25.00
C HIS A 13 16.41 -5.02 -24.56
N ARG A 14 15.22 -4.97 -25.16
CA ARG A 14 14.11 -5.89 -24.84
C ARG A 14 14.36 -7.26 -25.50
N PRO A 15 14.07 -8.37 -24.80
CA PRO A 15 14.22 -9.70 -25.37
C PRO A 15 13.27 -9.90 -26.56
N LYS A 16 13.75 -10.59 -27.60
CA LYS A 16 12.89 -11.03 -28.71
C LYS A 16 11.99 -12.18 -28.25
N PHE A 17 10.87 -12.39 -28.94
CA PHE A 17 9.88 -13.41 -28.56
C PHE A 17 10.49 -14.80 -28.37
N GLY A 18 11.41 -15.23 -29.25
CA GLY A 18 12.10 -16.52 -29.11
C GLY A 18 12.93 -16.63 -27.81
N GLN A 19 13.54 -15.54 -27.34
CA GLN A 19 14.27 -15.52 -26.07
C GLN A 19 13.33 -15.60 -24.87
N ILE A 20 12.16 -14.95 -24.95
CA ILE A 20 11.11 -15.02 -23.92
C ILE A 20 10.61 -16.47 -23.80
N VAL A 21 10.23 -17.10 -24.92
CA VAL A 21 9.76 -18.49 -24.94
C VAL A 21 10.80 -19.43 -24.38
N ASN A 22 12.06 -19.34 -24.82
CA ASN A 22 13.15 -20.18 -24.31
C ASN A 22 13.36 -20.00 -22.79
N THR A 23 13.24 -18.76 -22.30
CA THR A 23 13.35 -18.46 -20.87
C THR A 23 12.22 -19.11 -20.06
N LEU A 24 10.98 -18.99 -20.52
CA LEU A 24 9.82 -19.61 -19.88
C LEU A 24 9.90 -21.14 -19.92
N ASP A 25 10.33 -21.70 -21.05
CA ASP A 25 10.50 -23.13 -21.28
C ASP A 25 11.56 -23.75 -20.35
N LYS A 26 12.66 -23.01 -20.08
CA LYS A 26 13.64 -23.37 -19.04
C LYS A 26 13.05 -23.36 -17.63
N MET A 27 12.18 -22.40 -17.31
CA MET A 27 11.52 -22.32 -16.00
C MET A 27 10.51 -23.46 -15.80
N ILE A 28 9.78 -23.83 -16.85
CA ILE A 28 8.81 -24.95 -16.82
C ILE A 28 9.55 -26.29 -16.62
N ARG A 29 10.68 -26.48 -17.30
CA ARG A 29 11.52 -27.69 -17.15
C ARG A 29 12.25 -27.78 -15.80
N ASN A 30 12.42 -26.67 -15.09
CA ASN A 30 13.01 -26.66 -13.75
C ASN A 30 12.19 -25.79 -12.79
N PRO A 31 11.06 -26.28 -12.27
CA PRO A 31 10.17 -25.48 -11.41
C PRO A 31 10.82 -25.03 -10.10
N ASN A 32 11.91 -25.66 -9.67
CA ASN A 32 12.66 -25.20 -8.49
C ASN A 32 13.27 -23.81 -8.68
N SER A 33 13.56 -23.37 -9.92
CA SER A 33 14.06 -22.01 -10.18
C SER A 33 13.02 -20.92 -9.88
N LEU A 34 11.73 -21.27 -9.76
CA LEU A 34 10.64 -20.34 -9.44
C LEU A 34 10.48 -20.13 -7.93
N LYS A 35 11.13 -20.93 -7.08
CA LYS A 35 11.02 -20.83 -5.61
C LYS A 35 11.69 -19.58 -5.05
N ALA A 36 12.60 -18.96 -5.81
CA ALA A 36 13.13 -17.65 -5.50
C ALA A 36 12.02 -16.61 -5.71
N MET A 37 11.22 -16.39 -4.66
CA MET A 37 10.31 -15.26 -4.61
C MET A 37 11.16 -13.99 -4.78
N ALA A 38 10.78 -13.13 -5.73
CA ALA A 38 11.35 -11.79 -5.76
C ALA A 38 11.16 -11.20 -4.35
N PRO A 39 12.21 -10.64 -3.73
CA PRO A 39 12.05 -10.03 -2.42
C PRO A 39 10.91 -9.03 -2.57
N LEU A 40 9.83 -9.23 -1.81
CA LEU A 40 8.85 -8.20 -1.60
C LEU A 40 9.60 -7.14 -0.82
N SER A 41 10.26 -6.22 -1.53
CA SER A 41 11.11 -5.21 -0.94
C SER A 41 10.25 -4.37 -0.02
N SER A 42 10.40 -4.58 1.29
CA SER A 42 9.72 -3.84 2.35
C SER A 42 10.13 -2.37 2.42
N GLY A 43 10.43 -1.71 1.31
CA GLY A 43 10.85 -0.30 1.32
C GLY A 43 11.57 0.24 0.09
N ILE A 44 11.32 -0.25 -1.14
CA ILE A 44 11.88 0.41 -2.34
C ILE A 44 10.78 0.73 -3.34
N ASN A 45 10.69 2.02 -3.67
CA ASN A 45 9.80 2.65 -4.64
C ASN A 45 9.74 1.88 -5.99
N LEU A 46 8.65 1.16 -6.22
CA LEU A 46 8.28 0.70 -7.57
C LEU A 46 7.37 1.76 -8.22
N PRO A 47 7.81 2.47 -9.27
CA PRO A 47 7.02 3.52 -9.91
C PRO A 47 5.75 3.01 -10.63
N LEU A 48 5.58 1.69 -10.78
CA LEU A 48 4.39 1.06 -11.38
C LEU A 48 3.47 0.39 -10.34
N LEU A 49 3.90 0.27 -9.09
CA LEU A 49 3.09 -0.17 -7.96
C LEU A 49 3.09 0.93 -6.91
N ASP A 50 2.76 2.16 -7.32
CA ASP A 50 2.46 3.27 -6.41
C ASP A 50 1.18 2.96 -5.62
N ARG A 51 1.34 2.02 -4.70
CA ARG A 51 0.65 1.96 -3.44
C ARG A 51 1.70 2.46 -2.45
N THR A 52 2.05 3.74 -2.58
CA THR A 52 2.63 4.52 -1.48
C THR A 52 1.91 4.06 -0.22
N ILE A 53 2.60 3.31 0.64
CA ILE A 53 2.26 3.31 2.05
C ILE A 53 2.57 4.74 2.41
N PRO A 54 1.57 5.60 2.58
CA PRO A 54 1.87 6.98 2.85
C PRO A 54 2.65 7.01 4.14
N ASP A 55 3.69 7.83 4.19
CA ASP A 55 4.33 8.10 5.45
C ASP A 55 3.30 8.80 6.34
N TYR A 56 2.67 8.06 7.25
CA TYR A 56 1.56 8.60 8.05
C TYR A 56 2.05 9.66 9.04
N THR A 57 3.36 9.79 9.23
CA THR A 57 4.00 10.85 10.00
C THR A 57 4.08 12.18 9.23
N SER A 58 3.91 12.14 7.90
CA SER A 58 3.96 13.32 7.02
C SER A 58 2.60 14.01 6.81
N PHE A 59 1.50 13.40 7.26
CA PHE A 59 0.17 14.01 7.14
C PHE A 59 -0.07 15.01 8.26
N ASN A 60 -0.55 16.19 7.90
CA ASN A 60 -0.86 17.23 8.87
C ASN A 60 -2.32 17.18 9.32
N THR A 61 -3.20 16.51 8.55
CA THR A 61 -4.64 16.43 8.86
C THR A 61 -5.27 15.08 8.48
N VAL A 62 -6.40 14.75 9.12
CA VAL A 62 -7.23 13.57 8.79
C VAL A 62 -7.72 13.64 7.33
N ASP A 63 -7.98 14.84 6.81
CA ASP A 63 -8.45 15.06 5.44
C ASP A 63 -7.39 14.67 4.40
N GLU A 64 -6.14 15.07 4.61
CA GLU A 64 -5.01 14.67 3.76
C GLU A 64 -4.81 13.16 3.78
N TRP A 65 -4.90 12.54 4.96
CA TRP A 65 -4.81 11.09 5.10
C TRP A 65 -5.91 10.36 4.31
N LEU A 66 -7.17 10.79 4.45
CA LEU A 66 -8.30 10.21 3.71
C LEU A 66 -8.11 10.38 2.19
N GLU A 67 -7.60 11.51 1.72
CA GLU A 67 -7.29 11.73 0.31
C GLU A 67 -6.21 10.76 -0.20
N ALA A 68 -5.14 10.59 0.57
CA ALA A 68 -4.02 9.73 0.21
C ALA A 68 -4.43 8.27 0.06
N ILE A 69 -5.29 7.76 0.96
CA ILE A 69 -5.82 6.39 0.85
C ILE A 69 -7.00 6.28 -0.13
N LYS A 70 -7.30 7.36 -0.88
CA LYS A 70 -8.41 7.46 -1.84
C LYS A 70 -9.79 7.24 -1.22
N MET A 71 -9.97 7.70 0.02
CA MET A 71 -11.20 7.68 0.81
C MET A 71 -11.70 9.11 1.12
N GLY A 72 -11.28 10.11 0.34
CA GLY A 72 -11.59 11.53 0.57
C GLY A 72 -13.09 11.87 0.57
N GLN A 73 -13.94 11.03 -0.02
CA GLN A 73 -15.41 11.17 0.04
C GLN A 73 -15.99 11.08 1.46
N TYR A 74 -15.22 10.62 2.45
CA TYR A 74 -15.67 10.50 3.84
C TYR A 74 -15.20 11.65 4.75
N LYS A 75 -14.49 12.66 4.22
CA LYS A 75 -13.92 13.77 5.03
C LYS A 75 -14.96 14.45 5.91
N GLU A 76 -16.06 14.91 5.31
CA GLU A 76 -17.14 15.55 6.06
C GLU A 76 -17.76 14.61 7.10
N SER A 77 -17.92 13.32 6.78
CA SER A 77 -18.47 12.35 7.71
C SER A 77 -17.56 12.15 8.93
N PHE A 78 -16.24 12.07 8.73
CA PHE A 78 -15.26 11.98 9.81
C PHE A 78 -15.26 13.25 10.67
N ALA A 79 -15.24 14.43 10.04
CA ALA A 79 -15.29 15.71 10.73
C ALA A 79 -16.57 15.89 11.56
N ASN A 80 -17.74 15.60 10.99
CA ASN A 80 -19.03 15.69 11.66
C ASN A 80 -19.18 14.70 12.83
N ALA A 81 -18.48 13.57 12.77
CA ALA A 81 -18.45 12.59 13.85
C ALA A 81 -17.36 12.86 14.90
N GLY A 82 -16.57 13.93 14.75
CA GLY A 82 -15.54 14.35 15.70
C GLY A 82 -14.17 13.65 15.52
N PHE A 83 -13.95 12.95 14.42
CA PHE A 83 -12.69 12.28 14.11
C PHE A 83 -11.73 13.22 13.37
N THR A 84 -11.25 14.25 14.07
CA THR A 84 -10.46 15.36 13.49
C THR A 84 -8.95 15.30 13.79
N SER A 85 -8.49 14.41 14.67
CA SER A 85 -7.08 14.21 14.99
C SER A 85 -6.65 12.75 14.86
N PHE A 86 -5.36 12.53 14.61
CA PHE A 86 -4.81 11.19 14.50
C PHE A 86 -4.82 10.42 15.84
N ASP A 87 -4.79 11.10 16.98
CA ASP A 87 -4.95 10.46 18.29
C ASP A 87 -6.31 9.75 18.42
N VAL A 88 -7.38 10.37 17.92
CA VAL A 88 -8.74 9.80 17.97
C VAL A 88 -8.94 8.79 16.84
N VAL A 89 -8.50 9.11 15.61
CA VAL A 89 -8.58 8.19 14.46
C VAL A 89 -7.80 6.90 14.72
N SER A 90 -6.64 7.00 15.36
CA SER A 90 -5.84 5.84 15.73
C SER A 90 -6.55 4.94 16.73
N GLN A 91 -7.62 5.35 17.40
CA GLN A 91 -8.37 4.50 18.34
C GLN A 91 -9.64 3.89 17.73
N MET A 92 -10.02 4.30 16.52
CA MET A 92 -11.26 3.85 15.89
C MET A 92 -11.30 2.34 15.66
N MET A 93 -12.48 1.78 15.91
CA MET A 93 -12.82 0.38 15.68
C MET A 93 -13.84 0.26 14.54
N MET A 94 -14.23 -0.98 14.18
CA MET A 94 -15.15 -1.22 13.06
C MET A 94 -16.51 -0.54 13.26
N GLU A 95 -17.00 -0.49 14.49
CA GLU A 95 -18.23 0.19 14.89
C GLU A 95 -18.19 1.70 14.60
N ASP A 96 -17.04 2.36 14.78
CA ASP A 96 -16.89 3.77 14.46
C ASP A 96 -16.92 4.01 12.96
N ILE A 97 -16.25 3.16 12.19
CA ILE A 97 -16.24 3.22 10.72
C ILE A 97 -17.66 3.09 10.17
N LEU A 98 -18.47 2.19 10.74
CA LEU A 98 -19.88 2.04 10.40
C LEU A 98 -20.70 3.26 10.81
N ARG A 99 -20.48 3.79 12.02
CA ARG A 99 -21.19 4.98 12.55
C ARG A 99 -20.93 6.24 11.73
N VAL A 100 -19.73 6.36 11.15
CA VAL A 100 -19.37 7.44 10.22
C VAL A 100 -20.03 7.27 8.84
N GLY A 101 -20.68 6.13 8.57
CA GLY A 101 -21.40 5.88 7.32
C GLY A 101 -20.57 5.16 6.25
N VAL A 102 -19.42 4.56 6.62
CA VAL A 102 -18.64 3.73 5.69
C VAL A 102 -19.20 2.31 5.67
N THR A 103 -20.12 2.04 4.75
CA THR A 103 -20.84 0.75 4.66
C THR A 103 -20.23 -0.24 3.66
N LEU A 104 -19.42 0.22 2.71
CA LEU A 104 -18.77 -0.66 1.73
C LEU A 104 -17.63 -1.44 2.38
N ALA A 105 -17.70 -2.77 2.36
CA ALA A 105 -16.71 -3.66 2.97
C ALA A 105 -15.27 -3.41 2.48
N GLY A 106 -15.10 -3.09 1.20
CA GLY A 106 -13.80 -2.72 0.63
C GLY A 106 -13.24 -1.44 1.24
N HIS A 107 -14.07 -0.44 1.49
CA HIS A 107 -13.67 0.84 2.09
C HIS A 107 -13.37 0.65 3.59
N GLN A 108 -14.22 -0.08 4.30
CA GLN A 108 -13.99 -0.43 5.71
C GLN A 108 -12.62 -1.08 5.88
N LYS A 109 -12.34 -2.14 5.10
CA LYS A 109 -11.04 -2.83 5.13
C LYS A 109 -9.88 -1.90 4.82
N LYS A 110 -10.04 -1.00 3.84
CA LYS A 110 -8.98 -0.06 3.44
C LYS A 110 -8.63 0.92 4.56
N ILE A 111 -9.66 1.51 5.19
CA ILE A 111 -9.47 2.49 6.26
C ILE A 111 -8.91 1.80 7.52
N LEU A 112 -9.48 0.66 7.93
CA LEU A 112 -9.00 -0.08 9.10
C LEU A 112 -7.56 -0.56 8.95
N ASN A 113 -7.19 -1.10 7.79
CA ASN A 113 -5.80 -1.48 7.53
C ASN A 113 -4.86 -0.26 7.61
N SER A 114 -5.29 0.89 7.10
CA SER A 114 -4.51 2.12 7.20
C SER A 114 -4.33 2.60 8.64
N ILE A 115 -5.38 2.49 9.47
CA ILE A 115 -5.32 2.83 10.91
C ILE A 115 -4.35 1.88 11.64
N GLN A 116 -4.34 0.59 11.30
CA GLN A 116 -3.38 -0.37 11.88
C GLN A 116 -1.93 -0.01 11.57
N VAL A 117 -1.63 0.41 10.34
CA VAL A 117 -0.28 0.86 9.96
C VAL A 117 0.09 2.15 10.70
N MET A 118 -0.84 3.10 10.79
CA MET A 118 -0.67 4.36 11.54
C MET A 118 -0.32 4.08 13.02
N ARG A 119 -1.06 3.18 13.70
CA ARG A 119 -0.76 2.75 15.08
C ARG A 119 0.66 2.20 15.22
N ALA A 120 1.06 1.32 14.30
CA ALA A 120 2.38 0.68 14.34
C ALA A 120 3.52 1.71 14.21
N GLN A 121 3.33 2.75 13.41
CA GLN A 121 4.31 3.84 13.25
C GLN A 121 4.33 4.78 14.46
N MET A 122 3.17 5.16 14.98
CA MET A 122 3.08 6.01 16.19
C MET A 122 3.74 5.37 17.40
N ASN A 123 3.54 4.05 17.60
CA ASN A 123 4.16 3.32 18.70
C ASN A 123 5.70 3.24 18.57
N GLN A 124 6.25 3.23 17.34
CA GLN A 124 7.70 3.22 17.12
C GLN A 124 8.34 4.57 17.50
N ILE A 125 7.65 5.68 17.24
CA ILE A 125 8.14 7.03 17.60
C ILE A 125 8.21 7.18 19.12
N GLN A 126 7.18 6.72 19.84
CA GLN A 126 7.12 6.84 21.29
C GLN A 126 8.17 5.99 22.03
N SER A 127 8.63 4.89 21.42
CA SER A 127 9.71 4.05 21.97
C SER A 127 11.13 4.62 21.79
N VAL A 128 11.32 5.66 20.97
CA VAL A 128 12.65 6.27 20.72
C VAL A 128 12.94 7.43 21.68
N GLU A 129 11.92 7.96 22.36
CA GLU A 129 12.05 9.08 23.31
C GLU A 129 12.20 8.65 24.79
N VAL A 130 12.54 7.38 25.07
CA VAL A 130 12.76 6.86 26.44
C VAL A 130 14.22 6.45 26.66
#